data_AF-A0A0D6LGD6-F1
#
_entry.id   AF-A0A0D6LGD6-F1
#
_cell.length_a   1.000
_cell.length_b   1.000
_cell.length_c   1.000
_cell.angle_alpha   90.00
_cell.angle_beta   90.00
_cell.angle_gamma   90.00
#
_symmetry.space_group_name_H-M   'P 1'
#
loop_
_entity.id
_entity.type
_entity.pdbx_description
1 polymer ?
#
loop_
_entity_poly.entity_id
_entity_poly.type
_entity_poly.pdbx_seq_one_letter_code
_entity_poly.pdbx_strand_id
1 'polypeptide(L)'
;MTAEDVINYNPYEYGTKCGAGSAVCQNGGIPNPKNCSVCVCPAGYGGALCNQRPGGCGMGLTATAKWQVKQFTFGNAAVTTPRDTYMQCNHYIWAPAGKRIQIRVANLNNGQCRNGCHLNSIELKTINNHKRVTNPRICCTEQLNQVRTSNYNPTPIISYNRYLTSTYTFHYRFIS
;
A
#
# COMPACT_ATOMS: atom_id res chain seq x y z
N MET A 1 -7.59 -18.59 19.50
CA MET A 1 -8.79 -17.75 19.40
C MET A 1 -9.89 -18.54 20.04
N THR A 2 -10.42 -18.05 21.16
CA THR A 2 -11.60 -18.68 21.74
C THR A 2 -12.84 -18.16 21.01
N ALA A 3 -13.94 -18.91 21.03
CA ALA A 3 -15.18 -18.50 20.39
C ALA A 3 -15.75 -17.17 20.94
N GLU A 4 -15.37 -16.83 22.18
CA GLU A 4 -15.79 -15.61 22.88
C GLU A 4 -15.10 -14.34 22.32
N ASP A 5 -13.87 -14.47 21.80
CA ASP A 5 -13.12 -13.35 21.19
C ASP A 5 -13.73 -12.85 19.87
N VAL A 6 -14.54 -13.67 19.20
CA VAL A 6 -15.16 -13.37 17.90
C VAL A 6 -16.49 -12.63 18.06
N ILE A 7 -17.22 -12.88 19.17
CA ILE A 7 -18.56 -12.33 19.41
C ILE A 7 -18.51 -10.85 19.88
N ASN A 8 -17.39 -10.41 20.46
CA ASN A 8 -17.19 -9.02 20.93
C ASN A 8 -16.25 -8.19 20.05
N TYR A 9 -16.05 -8.56 18.78
CA TYR A 9 -15.20 -7.78 17.87
C TYR A 9 -15.90 -6.49 17.45
N ASN A 10 -15.71 -5.42 18.23
CA ASN A 10 -15.96 -4.06 17.78
C ASN A 10 -14.67 -3.50 17.15
N PRO A 11 -14.58 -3.39 15.80
CA PRO A 11 -13.40 -2.84 15.14
C PRO A 11 -13.07 -1.40 15.56
N TYR A 12 -14.03 -0.68 16.15
CA TYR A 12 -13.84 0.68 16.67
C TYR A 12 -13.13 0.73 18.03
N GLU A 13 -13.00 -0.39 18.75
CA GLU A 13 -12.35 -0.48 20.07
C GLU A 13 -10.95 -1.09 20.02
N TYR A 14 -10.46 -1.48 18.85
CA TYR A 14 -9.19 -2.20 18.74
C TYR A 14 -7.97 -1.43 19.32
N GLY A 15 -8.05 -0.10 19.44
CA GLY A 15 -7.01 0.72 20.07
C GLY A 15 -7.28 1.14 21.53
N THR A 16 -8.48 0.88 22.08
CA THR A 16 -8.91 1.45 23.38
C THR A 16 -8.36 0.71 24.59
N LYS A 17 -7.83 -0.51 24.40
CA LYS A 17 -7.17 -1.30 25.44
C LYS A 17 -5.82 -0.71 25.88
N CYS A 18 -5.26 0.21 25.10
CA CYS A 18 -3.97 0.82 25.37
C CYS A 18 -4.14 2.14 26.14
N GLY A 19 -3.53 2.22 27.33
CA GLY A 19 -3.62 3.38 28.23
C GLY A 19 -2.58 4.47 27.94
N ALA A 20 -2.43 5.40 28.89
CA ALA A 20 -1.41 6.46 28.83
C ALA A 20 0.01 5.87 28.67
N GLY A 21 0.86 6.53 27.87
CA GLY A 21 2.23 6.07 27.58
C GLY A 21 2.35 5.09 26.40
N SER A 22 1.23 4.76 25.74
CA SER A 22 1.23 3.90 24.54
C SER A 22 1.82 4.61 23.31
N ALA A 23 2.16 3.82 22.27
CA ALA A 23 2.73 4.30 21.03
C ALA A 23 1.88 5.39 20.35
N VAL A 24 2.53 6.50 19.94
CA VAL A 24 1.91 7.56 19.14
C VAL A 24 1.96 7.18 17.66
N CYS A 25 0.91 6.52 17.20
CA CYS A 25 0.82 6.00 15.84
C CYS A 25 0.64 7.10 14.80
N GLN A 26 1.41 7.02 13.72
CA GLN A 26 1.31 7.93 12.58
C GLN A 26 0.47 7.35 11.45
N ASN A 27 0.18 8.17 10.45
CA ASN A 27 -0.44 7.74 9.18
C ASN A 27 -1.76 6.97 9.33
N GLY A 28 -2.50 7.24 10.42
CA GLY A 28 -3.73 6.53 10.70
C GLY A 28 -3.50 5.11 11.22
N GLY A 29 -2.37 4.82 11.86
CA GLY A 29 -2.23 3.64 12.71
C GLY A 29 -3.03 3.74 14.00
N ILE A 30 -3.22 2.61 14.68
CA ILE A 30 -3.74 2.54 16.04
C ILE A 30 -2.79 1.71 16.91
N PRO A 31 -2.69 1.98 18.22
CA PRO A 31 -1.93 1.13 19.13
C PRO A 31 -2.39 -0.32 19.00
N ASN A 32 -1.43 -1.25 19.01
CA ASN A 32 -1.74 -2.66 18.97
C ASN A 32 -2.18 -3.13 20.36
N PRO A 33 -3.41 -3.63 20.54
CA PRO A 33 -3.93 -4.02 21.85
C PRO A 33 -3.20 -5.24 22.45
N LYS A 34 -2.41 -5.98 21.64
CA LYS A 34 -1.55 -7.07 22.10
C LYS A 34 -0.14 -6.60 22.51
N ASN A 35 0.25 -5.40 22.09
CA ASN A 35 1.53 -4.77 22.43
C ASN A 35 1.42 -3.26 22.21
N CYS A 36 1.08 -2.51 23.27
CA CYS A 36 0.80 -1.09 23.20
C CYS A 36 2.01 -0.20 22.84
N SER A 37 3.21 -0.76 22.76
CA SER A 37 4.42 -0.07 22.32
C SER A 37 4.62 -0.08 20.80
N VAL A 38 3.75 -0.77 20.05
CA VAL A 38 3.76 -0.79 18.59
C VAL A 38 2.37 -0.53 18.02
N CYS A 39 2.32 -0.12 16.76
CA CYS A 39 1.08 0.22 16.07
C CYS A 39 0.68 -0.87 15.07
N VAL A 40 -0.63 -1.04 14.89
CA VAL A 40 -1.18 -1.68 13.69
C VAL A 40 -1.30 -0.63 12.60
N CYS A 41 -0.64 -0.88 11.47
CA CYS A 41 -0.47 0.09 10.41
C CYS A 41 -1.43 -0.14 9.25
N PRO A 42 -1.95 0.95 8.64
CA PRO A 42 -2.65 0.85 7.37
C PRO A 42 -1.75 0.31 6.27
N ALA A 43 -2.34 -0.34 5.27
CA ALA A 43 -1.62 -0.81 4.11
C ALA A 43 -0.81 0.33 3.46
N GLY A 44 0.46 0.07 3.18
CA GLY A 44 1.40 1.04 2.67
C GLY A 44 2.19 1.78 3.75
N TYR A 45 1.94 1.56 5.04
CA TYR A 45 2.70 2.15 6.14
C TYR A 45 3.21 1.05 7.08
N GLY A 46 4.41 1.23 7.65
CA GLY A 46 5.06 0.22 8.49
C GLY A 46 5.99 0.81 9.54
N GLY A 47 6.74 -0.06 10.20
CA GLY A 47 7.52 0.28 11.38
C GLY A 47 6.66 0.33 12.64
N ALA A 48 7.31 0.44 13.81
CA ALA A 48 6.63 0.43 15.11
C ALA A 48 5.55 1.53 15.23
N LEU A 49 5.73 2.67 14.54
CA LEU A 49 4.84 3.84 14.62
C LEU A 49 4.13 4.14 13.29
N CYS A 50 4.16 3.24 12.32
CA CYS A 50 3.56 3.45 10.99
C CYS A 50 4.14 4.63 10.19
N ASN A 51 5.38 5.00 10.47
CA ASN A 51 6.11 6.11 9.83
C ASN A 51 7.17 5.65 8.83
N GLN A 52 7.26 4.35 8.56
CA GLN A 52 8.22 3.76 7.64
C GLN A 52 7.52 3.14 6.44
N ARG A 53 8.28 2.86 5.39
CA ARG A 53 7.82 2.03 4.26
C ARG A 53 7.72 0.58 4.74
N PRO A 54 6.62 -0.15 4.45
CA PRO A 54 6.58 -1.58 4.72
C PRO A 54 7.66 -2.34 3.93
N GLY A 55 8.03 -3.53 4.41
CA GLY A 55 8.97 -4.42 3.73
C GLY A 55 8.47 -4.94 2.37
N GLY A 56 9.21 -5.91 1.81
CA GLY A 56 8.98 -6.44 0.46
C GLY A 56 9.94 -5.86 -0.57
N CYS A 57 9.79 -6.26 -1.84
CA CYS A 57 10.78 -5.96 -2.88
C CYS A 57 10.89 -4.49 -3.32
N GLY A 58 10.01 -3.62 -2.82
CA GLY A 58 9.98 -2.23 -3.23
C GLY A 58 11.08 -1.39 -2.58
N MET A 59 11.10 -0.10 -2.92
CA MET A 59 12.17 0.84 -2.52
C MET A 59 11.65 2.27 -2.39
N GLY A 60 12.45 3.13 -1.74
CA GLY A 60 12.27 4.57 -1.80
C GLY A 60 12.71 5.12 -3.16
N LEU A 61 11.93 6.07 -3.69
CA LEU A 61 12.15 6.76 -4.95
C LEU A 61 12.04 8.26 -4.69
N THR A 62 12.84 9.07 -5.38
CA THR A 62 12.76 10.54 -5.31
C THR A 62 12.27 11.05 -6.65
N ALA A 63 11.14 11.74 -6.64
CA ALA A 63 10.56 12.31 -7.84
C ALA A 63 11.32 13.57 -8.29
N THR A 64 11.35 13.78 -9.59
CA THR A 64 11.77 15.02 -10.25
C THR A 64 10.57 15.66 -10.94
N ALA A 65 10.74 16.86 -11.53
CA ALA A 65 9.70 17.50 -12.33
C ALA A 65 9.43 16.75 -13.66
N LYS A 66 10.38 15.93 -14.13
CA LYS A 66 10.24 15.12 -15.33
C LYS A 66 9.63 13.76 -14.98
N TRP A 67 8.88 13.18 -15.91
CA TRP A 67 8.39 11.81 -15.77
C TRP A 67 9.56 10.84 -15.67
N GLN A 68 9.59 10.08 -14.58
CA GLN A 68 10.48 8.95 -14.36
C GLN A 68 9.69 7.65 -14.44
N VAL A 69 10.37 6.56 -14.76
CA VAL A 69 9.78 5.23 -14.94
C VAL A 69 10.28 4.29 -13.86
N LYS A 70 9.38 3.51 -13.27
CA LYS A 70 9.73 2.35 -12.46
C LYS A 70 9.02 1.13 -13.00
N GLN A 71 9.82 0.14 -13.41
CA GLN A 71 9.37 -1.21 -13.73
C GLN A 71 9.87 -2.18 -12.66
N PHE A 72 9.06 -3.17 -12.32
CA PHE A 72 9.42 -4.26 -11.42
C PHE A 72 8.53 -5.48 -11.66
N THR A 73 9.08 -6.66 -11.38
CA THR A 73 8.40 -7.96 -11.44
C THR A 73 8.48 -8.61 -10.08
N PHE A 74 7.37 -9.17 -9.61
CA PHE A 74 7.32 -9.90 -8.35
C PHE A 74 6.20 -10.93 -8.34
N GLY A 75 6.22 -11.82 -7.35
CA GLY A 75 5.37 -13.01 -7.29
C GLY A 75 6.21 -14.27 -7.37
N ASN A 76 5.58 -15.39 -7.68
CA ASN A 76 6.26 -16.67 -7.84
C ASN A 76 5.60 -17.46 -8.98
N ALA A 77 6.36 -17.79 -10.03
CA ALA A 77 5.85 -18.45 -11.22
C ALA A 77 5.40 -19.90 -10.95
N ALA A 78 5.92 -20.54 -9.90
CA ALA A 78 5.50 -21.88 -9.48
C ALA A 78 4.13 -21.87 -8.76
N VAL A 79 3.62 -20.70 -8.36
CA VAL A 79 2.31 -20.56 -7.71
C VAL A 79 1.21 -20.50 -8.78
N THR A 80 0.81 -21.68 -9.26
CA THR A 80 -0.24 -21.89 -10.27
C THR A 80 -1.64 -22.05 -9.68
N THR A 81 -1.76 -21.97 -8.34
CA THR A 81 -3.01 -21.85 -7.59
C THR A 81 -2.92 -20.66 -6.63
N PRO A 82 -3.99 -19.87 -6.42
CA PRO A 82 -3.91 -18.69 -5.56
C PRO A 82 -3.56 -19.05 -4.11
N ARG A 83 -2.60 -18.35 -3.53
CA ARG A 83 -2.28 -18.46 -2.09
C ARG A 83 -3.28 -17.68 -1.25
N ASP A 84 -3.39 -18.06 0.02
CA ASP A 84 -4.19 -17.32 1.01
C ASP A 84 -3.54 -15.98 1.40
N THR A 85 -2.21 -15.90 1.29
CA THR A 85 -1.43 -14.71 1.65
C THR A 85 -0.89 -13.98 0.42
N TYR A 86 -0.71 -12.67 0.57
CA TYR A 86 -0.11 -11.83 -0.46
C TYR A 86 1.39 -11.70 -0.25
N MET A 87 2.17 -11.89 -1.32
CA MET A 87 3.45 -11.21 -1.47
C MET A 87 3.19 -9.73 -1.74
N GLN A 88 4.03 -8.86 -1.19
CA GLN A 88 3.92 -7.42 -1.38
C GLN A 88 5.22 -6.81 -1.92
N CYS A 89 5.06 -5.80 -2.77
CA CYS A 89 6.15 -4.95 -3.24
C CYS A 89 5.76 -3.49 -3.00
N ASN A 90 6.38 -2.87 -1.99
CA ASN A 90 5.95 -1.58 -1.46
C ASN A 90 6.96 -0.49 -1.80
N HIS A 91 6.59 0.51 -2.60
CA HIS A 91 7.45 1.66 -2.92
C HIS A 91 6.96 2.93 -2.23
N TYR A 92 7.90 3.81 -1.88
CA TYR A 92 7.62 5.19 -1.46
C TYR A 92 8.18 6.16 -2.49
N ILE A 93 7.38 7.14 -2.89
CA ILE A 93 7.85 8.23 -3.76
C ILE A 93 7.88 9.50 -2.92
N TRP A 94 9.05 10.12 -2.83
CA TRP A 94 9.27 11.39 -2.15
C TRP A 94 9.27 12.54 -3.15
N ALA A 95 8.80 13.70 -2.71
CA ALA A 95 8.95 14.96 -3.43
C ALA A 95 9.51 16.03 -2.49
N PRO A 96 10.08 17.12 -3.03
CA PRO A 96 10.43 18.30 -2.22
C PRO A 96 9.22 18.83 -1.43
N ALA A 97 9.49 19.52 -0.32
CA ALA A 97 8.44 20.15 0.48
C ALA A 97 7.55 21.09 -0.37
N GLY A 98 6.25 21.07 -0.11
CA GLY A 98 5.27 21.86 -0.88
C GLY A 98 4.91 21.31 -2.26
N LYS A 99 5.57 20.24 -2.74
CA LYS A 99 5.26 19.61 -4.03
C LYS A 99 4.32 18.41 -3.87
N ARG A 100 3.55 18.14 -4.92
CA ARG A 100 2.64 16.99 -5.01
C ARG A 100 3.16 15.99 -6.03
N ILE A 101 2.78 14.72 -5.91
CA ILE A 101 3.27 13.66 -6.79
C ILE A 101 2.14 13.25 -7.74
N GLN A 102 2.43 13.23 -9.04
CA GLN A 102 1.59 12.59 -10.05
C GLN A 102 2.13 11.19 -10.36
N ILE A 103 1.23 10.21 -10.42
CA ILE A 103 1.54 8.83 -10.79
C ILE A 103 0.53 8.34 -11.83
N ARG A 104 0.99 7.51 -12.77
CA ARG A 104 0.13 6.64 -13.59
C ARG A 104 0.75 5.26 -13.73
N VAL A 105 -0.07 4.21 -13.78
CA VAL A 105 0.40 2.89 -14.19
C VAL A 105 0.37 2.86 -15.71
N ALA A 106 1.52 2.70 -16.35
CA ALA A 106 1.67 2.76 -17.79
C ALA A 106 1.54 1.38 -18.45
N ASN A 107 1.97 0.33 -17.75
CA ASN A 107 1.91 -1.03 -18.26
C ASN A 107 1.70 -2.05 -17.13
N LEU A 108 1.06 -3.17 -17.48
CA LEU A 108 0.98 -4.38 -16.67
C LEU A 108 1.22 -5.60 -17.57
N ASN A 109 1.99 -6.57 -17.08
CA ASN A 109 2.12 -7.88 -17.72
C ASN A 109 1.74 -8.96 -16.71
N ASN A 110 0.97 -9.94 -17.18
CA ASN A 110 0.35 -11.01 -16.40
C ASN A 110 -0.55 -10.48 -15.27
N GLY A 111 -1.23 -9.36 -15.51
CA GLY A 111 -2.27 -8.86 -14.60
C GLY A 111 -3.53 -9.71 -14.70
N GLN A 112 -4.03 -10.14 -13.55
CA GLN A 112 -5.17 -11.04 -13.44
C GLN A 112 -6.45 -10.22 -13.21
N CYS A 113 -7.04 -9.75 -14.31
CA CYS A 113 -8.23 -8.91 -14.27
C CYS A 113 -9.46 -9.69 -13.78
N ARG A 114 -9.77 -9.52 -12.49
CA ARG A 114 -10.94 -10.09 -11.80
C ARG A 114 -11.54 -9.02 -10.90
N ASN A 115 -12.81 -9.18 -10.54
CA ASN A 115 -13.47 -8.29 -9.59
C ASN A 115 -12.63 -8.13 -8.31
N GLY A 116 -12.38 -6.87 -7.93
CA GLY A 116 -11.57 -6.50 -6.77
C GLY A 116 -10.04 -6.68 -6.94
N CYS A 117 -9.56 -7.14 -8.10
CA CYS A 117 -8.13 -7.35 -8.39
C CYS A 117 -7.39 -8.13 -7.30
N HIS A 118 -7.99 -9.23 -6.85
CA HIS A 118 -7.58 -9.98 -5.66
C HIS A 118 -6.46 -11.01 -5.94
N LEU A 119 -6.11 -11.29 -7.20
CA LEU A 119 -5.02 -12.22 -7.53
C LEU A 119 -3.67 -11.51 -7.62
N ASN A 120 -3.62 -10.39 -8.34
CA ASN A 120 -2.53 -9.44 -8.28
C ASN A 120 -3.04 -8.03 -8.59
N SER A 121 -2.36 -7.02 -8.04
CA SER A 121 -2.70 -5.61 -8.28
C SER A 121 -1.59 -4.66 -7.88
N ILE A 122 -1.70 -3.43 -8.39
CA ILE A 122 -1.00 -2.25 -7.87
C ILE A 122 -2.03 -1.21 -7.38
N GLU A 123 -1.78 -0.63 -6.22
CA GLU A 123 -2.61 0.37 -5.55
C GLU A 123 -1.79 1.66 -5.37
N LEU A 124 -2.32 2.78 -5.82
CA LEU A 124 -1.70 4.10 -5.67
C LEU A 124 -2.41 4.84 -4.51
N LYS A 125 -1.73 5.08 -3.39
CA LYS A 125 -2.31 5.84 -2.27
C LYS A 125 -2.43 7.33 -2.63
N THR A 126 -3.57 7.73 -3.18
CA THR A 126 -3.87 9.07 -3.70
C THR A 126 -5.22 9.65 -3.24
N ILE A 127 -6.16 8.83 -2.75
CA ILE A 127 -7.39 9.31 -2.08
C ILE A 127 -7.03 10.01 -0.76
N ASN A 128 -7.49 11.25 -0.61
CA ASN A 128 -7.16 12.12 0.51
C ASN A 128 -7.82 11.71 1.82
N ASN A 129 -7.23 12.18 2.92
CA ASN A 129 -7.77 12.16 4.28
C ASN A 129 -8.15 10.79 4.86
N HIS A 130 -7.88 9.70 4.16
CA HIS A 130 -8.21 8.34 4.60
C HIS A 130 -7.09 7.35 4.26
N LYS A 131 -5.96 7.45 4.97
CA LYS A 131 -4.81 6.53 4.81
C LYS A 131 -5.14 5.05 5.07
N ARG A 132 -6.23 4.79 5.82
CA ARG A 132 -6.80 3.46 6.09
C ARG A 132 -7.58 2.87 4.92
N VAL A 133 -8.14 3.71 4.05
CA VAL A 133 -8.99 3.24 2.94
C VAL A 133 -8.12 2.64 1.85
N THR A 134 -8.53 1.47 1.38
CA THR A 134 -7.95 0.84 0.19
C THR A 134 -8.39 1.62 -1.04
N ASN A 135 -7.43 2.07 -1.83
CA ASN A 135 -7.73 2.76 -3.07
C ASN A 135 -8.07 1.74 -4.18
N PRO A 136 -8.66 2.19 -5.30
CA PRO A 136 -8.87 1.33 -6.45
C PRO A 136 -7.58 0.61 -6.84
N ARG A 137 -7.66 -0.72 -6.82
CA ARG A 137 -6.59 -1.61 -7.26
C ARG A 137 -6.61 -1.72 -8.77
N ILE A 138 -5.43 -1.66 -9.37
CA ILE A 138 -5.23 -1.70 -10.81
C ILE A 138 -4.69 -3.09 -11.18
N CYS A 139 -5.43 -3.81 -12.02
CA CYS A 139 -5.05 -5.11 -12.59
C CYS A 139 -5.55 -5.34 -14.02
N CYS A 140 -6.38 -4.42 -14.56
CA CYS A 140 -6.97 -4.50 -15.88
C CYS A 140 -6.38 -3.41 -16.80
N THR A 141 -6.30 -3.68 -18.10
CA THR A 141 -5.65 -2.77 -19.07
C THR A 141 -6.40 -1.45 -19.25
N GLU A 142 -7.72 -1.44 -19.06
CA GLU A 142 -8.60 -0.27 -19.15
C GLU A 142 -8.36 0.74 -18.02
N GLN A 143 -7.69 0.32 -16.95
CA GLN A 143 -7.35 1.17 -15.80
C GLN A 143 -5.99 1.88 -15.98
N LEU A 144 -5.24 1.54 -17.03
CA LEU A 144 -3.91 2.09 -17.30
C LEU A 144 -3.98 3.55 -17.75
N ASN A 145 -2.85 4.23 -17.64
CA ASN A 145 -2.58 5.59 -18.10
C ASN A 145 -3.44 6.70 -17.45
N GLN A 146 -4.26 6.38 -16.46
CA GLN A 146 -4.96 7.37 -15.66
C GLN A 146 -3.98 8.07 -14.71
N VAL A 147 -3.83 9.39 -14.86
CA VAL A 147 -2.97 10.21 -13.99
C VAL A 147 -3.70 10.50 -12.67
N ARG A 148 -3.05 10.15 -11.55
CA ARG A 148 -3.54 10.39 -10.20
C ARG A 148 -2.57 11.32 -9.47
N THR A 149 -3.09 12.35 -8.81
CA THR A 149 -2.28 13.27 -7.99
C THR A 149 -2.45 12.91 -6.52
N SER A 150 -1.33 12.61 -5.86
CA SER A 150 -1.28 12.34 -4.42
C SER A 150 -1.17 13.64 -3.62
N ASN A 151 -1.81 13.66 -2.45
CA ASN A 151 -1.55 14.66 -1.40
C ASN A 151 -0.67 14.11 -0.28
N TYR A 152 -0.14 12.89 -0.44
CA TYR A 152 0.80 12.30 0.51
C TYR A 152 2.24 12.48 0.04
N ASN A 153 3.11 12.87 0.96
CA ASN A 153 4.55 12.92 0.74
C ASN A 153 5.24 12.28 1.97
N PRO A 154 5.80 11.06 1.84
CA PRO A 154 5.90 10.28 0.62
C PRO A 154 4.54 9.72 0.17
N THR A 155 4.42 9.38 -1.11
CA THR A 155 3.28 8.62 -1.65
C THR A 155 3.56 7.12 -1.61
N PRO A 156 2.76 6.32 -0.88
CA PRO A 156 2.83 4.86 -0.95
C PRO A 156 2.29 4.30 -2.27
N ILE A 157 3.03 3.37 -2.85
CA ILE A 157 2.62 2.50 -3.95
C ILE A 157 2.71 1.07 -3.45
N ILE A 158 1.58 0.36 -3.46
CA ILE A 158 1.45 -0.95 -2.82
C ILE A 158 1.07 -1.95 -3.89
N SER A 159 1.89 -2.98 -4.09
CA SER A 159 1.56 -4.04 -5.03
C SER A 159 1.38 -5.35 -4.30
N TYR A 160 0.35 -6.09 -4.70
CA TYR A 160 -0.05 -7.36 -4.10
C TYR A 160 0.03 -8.46 -5.16
N ASN A 161 0.52 -9.64 -4.79
CA ASN A 161 0.49 -10.81 -5.65
C ASN A 161 0.29 -12.07 -4.81
N ARG A 162 -0.66 -12.92 -5.20
CA ARG A 162 -0.85 -14.25 -4.62
C ARG A 162 -0.92 -15.36 -5.68
N TYR A 163 -0.71 -15.02 -6.95
CA TYR A 163 -0.83 -15.92 -8.11
C TYR A 163 0.19 -15.54 -9.19
N LEU A 164 0.98 -16.51 -9.65
CA LEU A 164 2.06 -16.37 -10.64
C LEU A 164 3.01 -15.19 -10.33
N THR A 165 3.81 -14.78 -11.31
CA THR A 165 4.53 -13.50 -11.32
C THR A 165 3.74 -12.44 -12.08
N SER A 166 3.90 -11.18 -11.71
CA SER A 166 3.30 -10.03 -12.42
C SER A 166 4.33 -8.91 -12.53
N THR A 167 4.30 -8.19 -13.65
CA THR A 167 5.16 -7.03 -13.90
C THR A 167 4.31 -5.78 -13.99
N TYR A 168 4.72 -4.72 -13.29
CA TYR A 168 4.08 -3.41 -13.38
C TYR A 168 5.12 -2.36 -13.78
N THR A 169 4.67 -1.41 -14.60
CA THR A 169 5.42 -0.21 -14.93
C THR A 169 4.58 1.00 -14.56
N PHE A 170 5.07 1.85 -13.66
CA PHE A 170 4.44 3.11 -13.32
C PHE A 170 5.37 4.28 -13.61
N HIS A 171 4.77 5.38 -14.04
CA HIS A 171 5.46 6.65 -14.24
C HIS A 171 5.12 7.57 -13.09
N TYR A 172 6.10 8.35 -12.65
CA TYR A 172 5.93 9.29 -11.55
C TYR A 172 6.72 10.57 -11.80
N ARG A 173 6.23 11.68 -11.26
CA ARG A 173 6.92 12.98 -11.20
C ARG A 173 6.35 13.79 -10.04
N PHE A 174 7.04 14.84 -9.61
CA PHE A 174 6.40 15.88 -8.82
C PHE A 174 5.85 16.99 -9.71
N ILE A 175 4.87 17.70 -9.18
CA ILE A 175 4.31 18.94 -9.72
C ILE A 175 4.34 20.02 -8.64
N SER A 176 4.22 21.28 -9.08
CA SER A 176 3.99 22.43 -8.22
C SER A 176 2.73 22.30 -7.39
#